data_AF-F4QM60-F1
#
_entry.id   AF-F4QM60-F1
#
_cell.length_a   1.000
_cell.length_b   1.000
_cell.length_c   1.000
_cell.angle_alpha   90.00
_cell.angle_beta   90.00
_cell.angle_gamma   90.00
#
_symmetry.space_group_name_H-M   'P 1'
#
loop_
_entity.id
_entity.type
_entity.pdbx_description
1 polymer ?
#
loop_
_entity_poly.entity_id
_entity_poly.type
_entity_poly.pdbx_seq_one_letter_code
_entity_poly.pdbx_strand_id
1 'polypeptide(L)'
;MFQDRGSQERGKERGGPRGGNDRSGGGDRGGENRRDGRIERAIRIAESRGRVLDAGQQSGSIFWVRVATDRGRVDLLIDTDSGRIIGER
;
A
#
# COMPACT_ATOMS: atom_id res chain seq x y z
N MET A 1 4.51 -61.03 2.87
CA MET A 1 3.82 -60.07 1.98
C MET A 1 2.94 -59.18 2.82
N PHE A 2 3.40 -57.97 3.15
CA PHE A 2 2.55 -56.85 3.56
C PHE A 2 3.28 -55.57 3.14
N GLN A 3 2.67 -54.83 2.21
CA GLN A 3 3.03 -53.46 1.84
C GLN A 3 2.12 -52.56 2.67
N ASP A 4 2.68 -51.63 3.44
CA ASP A 4 1.95 -50.46 3.91
C ASP A 4 2.92 -49.29 4.02
N ARG A 5 2.59 -48.19 3.34
CA ARG A 5 3.37 -46.96 3.28
C ARG A 5 2.87 -46.05 4.40
N GLY A 6 3.73 -45.75 5.36
CA GLY A 6 3.45 -44.72 6.35
C GLY A 6 4.72 -44.30 7.08
N SER A 7 4.87 -42.99 7.26
CA SER A 7 5.80 -42.33 8.18
C SER A 7 7.20 -42.01 7.65
N GLN A 8 7.30 -40.93 6.86
CA GLN A 8 8.41 -39.99 7.01
C GLN A 8 7.86 -38.57 7.08
N GLU A 9 7.42 -38.20 8.28
CA GLU A 9 7.52 -36.84 8.77
C GLU A 9 8.97 -36.37 8.62
N ARG A 10 9.20 -35.45 7.70
CA ARG A 10 10.34 -34.53 7.78
C ARG A 10 9.96 -33.23 7.08
N GLY A 11 9.07 -32.48 7.73
CA GLY A 11 8.79 -31.09 7.39
C GLY A 11 10.09 -30.28 7.47
N LYS A 12 10.73 -30.10 6.32
CA LYS A 12 11.85 -29.17 6.16
C LYS A 12 11.26 -27.77 5.98
N GLU A 13 11.01 -27.10 7.10
CA GLU A 13 10.80 -25.66 7.17
C GLU A 13 12.07 -24.92 6.73
N ARG A 14 12.25 -24.68 5.42
CA ARG A 14 13.25 -23.75 4.89
C ARG A 14 12.76 -23.13 3.60
N GLY A 15 12.33 -21.88 3.68
CA GLY A 15 12.08 -21.03 2.51
C GLY A 15 10.91 -20.10 2.74
N GLY A 16 11.16 -18.98 3.41
CA GLY A 16 10.15 -18.02 3.83
C GLY A 16 9.30 -17.44 2.68
N PRO A 17 8.10 -16.93 3.00
CA PRO A 17 7.19 -16.36 2.01
C PRO A 17 7.76 -15.01 1.54
N ARG A 18 8.34 -14.96 0.34
CA ARG A 18 8.64 -13.67 -0.29
C ARG A 18 7.40 -13.11 -0.97
N GLY A 19 6.59 -12.47 -0.13
CA GLY A 19 5.87 -11.23 -0.43
C GLY A 19 4.78 -11.32 -1.48
N GLY A 20 3.62 -11.81 -1.08
CA GLY A 20 2.37 -11.42 -1.72
C GLY A 20 2.15 -9.92 -1.53
N ASN A 21 1.84 -9.21 -2.62
CA ASN A 21 1.37 -7.83 -2.61
C ASN A 21 -0.08 -7.81 -2.08
N ASP A 22 -0.24 -8.14 -0.80
CA ASP A 22 -1.53 -8.20 -0.13
C ASP A 22 -1.88 -6.82 0.44
N ARG A 23 -2.86 -6.22 -0.21
CA ARG A 23 -3.61 -5.05 0.24
C ARG A 23 -4.23 -5.33 1.61
N SER A 24 -3.58 -4.86 2.67
CA SER A 24 -4.11 -4.78 4.05
C SER A 24 -3.44 -3.54 4.65
N GLY A 25 -4.12 -2.43 4.89
CA GLY A 25 -5.15 -2.30 5.91
C GLY A 25 -4.49 -2.05 7.28
N GLY A 26 -4.42 -0.79 7.72
CA GLY A 26 -4.10 -0.42 9.11
C GLY A 26 -2.63 -0.03 9.34
N GLY A 27 -2.41 1.20 9.80
CA GLY A 27 -1.07 1.75 10.08
C GLY A 27 -0.42 1.17 11.33
N ASP A 28 0.92 1.26 11.39
CA ASP A 28 1.73 1.75 12.51
C ASP A 28 3.24 1.65 12.16
N ARG A 29 3.84 2.83 11.95
CA ARG A 29 5.21 3.27 12.31
C ARG A 29 6.34 2.22 12.28
N GLY A 30 7.15 2.25 11.22
CA GLY A 30 8.47 1.60 11.22
C GLY A 30 9.12 1.42 9.86
N GLY A 31 9.39 2.52 9.13
CA GLY A 31 10.09 2.49 7.83
C GLY A 31 10.89 3.77 7.61
N GLU A 32 12.21 3.69 7.77
CA GLU A 32 13.12 4.84 7.84
C GLU A 32 13.28 5.61 6.51
N ASN A 33 12.56 6.74 6.45
CA ASN A 33 13.13 8.11 6.41
C ASN A 33 13.58 8.78 5.11
N ARG A 34 13.20 8.29 3.92
CA ARG A 34 13.25 9.17 2.71
C ARG A 34 12.20 8.90 1.65
N ARG A 35 11.65 7.68 1.59
CA ARG A 35 10.50 7.34 0.75
C ARG A 35 9.17 7.64 1.42
N ASP A 36 9.10 7.52 2.74
CA ASP A 36 7.86 7.65 3.53
C ASP A 36 7.28 9.07 3.58
N GLY A 37 8.11 10.11 3.77
CA GLY A 37 7.69 11.53 3.87
C GLY A 37 6.72 12.03 2.79
N ARG A 38 6.90 11.52 1.55
CA ARG A 38 6.15 12.00 0.39
C ARG A 38 4.76 11.41 0.31
N ILE A 39 4.57 10.15 0.70
CA ILE A 39 3.22 9.59 0.74
C ILE A 39 2.39 10.28 1.83
N GLU A 40 2.97 10.60 2.99
CA GLU A 40 2.24 11.36 4.01
C GLU A 40 1.96 12.80 3.55
N ARG A 41 2.87 13.43 2.80
CA ARG A 41 2.62 14.73 2.18
C ARG A 41 1.46 14.66 1.19
N ALA A 42 1.41 13.64 0.34
CA ALA A 42 0.32 13.44 -0.59
C ALA A 42 -1.01 13.24 0.14
N ILE A 43 -1.03 12.42 1.20
CA ILE A 43 -2.21 12.20 2.05
C ILE A 43 -2.69 13.53 2.65
N ARG A 44 -1.80 14.32 3.26
CA ARG A 44 -2.16 15.64 3.84
C ARG A 44 -2.75 16.61 2.82
N ILE A 45 -2.27 16.59 1.58
CA ILE A 45 -2.83 17.40 0.49
C ILE A 45 -4.23 16.90 0.11
N ALA A 46 -4.43 15.58 0.09
CA ALA A 46 -5.72 14.97 -0.26
C ALA A 46 -6.79 15.13 0.83
N GLU A 47 -6.40 15.21 2.10
CA GLU A 47 -7.32 15.35 3.24
C GLU A 47 -8.24 16.58 3.11
N SER A 48 -7.80 17.64 2.41
CA SER A 48 -8.65 18.82 2.17
C SER A 48 -9.83 18.54 1.22
N ARG A 49 -9.82 17.43 0.48
CA ARG A 49 -10.88 17.03 -0.46
C ARG A 49 -11.84 16.00 0.12
N GLY A 50 -11.44 15.28 1.15
CA GLY A 50 -12.27 14.24 1.76
C GLY A 50 -11.47 13.26 2.61
N ARG A 51 -12.16 12.21 3.07
CA ARG A 51 -11.53 11.17 3.89
C ARG A 51 -10.67 10.26 3.01
N VAL A 52 -9.37 10.21 3.28
CA VAL A 52 -8.45 9.30 2.57
C VAL A 52 -8.79 7.85 2.89
N LEU A 53 -8.90 7.02 1.85
CA LEU A 53 -9.20 5.59 1.92
C LEU A 53 -7.97 4.74 1.61
N ASP A 54 -7.18 5.17 0.61
CA ASP A 54 -6.02 4.44 0.13
C ASP A 54 -5.06 5.41 -0.58
N ALA A 55 -3.78 5.07 -0.65
CA ALA A 55 -2.78 5.90 -1.31
C ALA A 55 -1.62 5.05 -1.84
N GLY A 56 -1.04 5.46 -2.95
CA GLY A 56 0.12 4.79 -3.51
C GLY A 56 0.95 5.68 -4.42
N GLN A 57 2.21 5.29 -4.61
CA GLN A 57 3.09 5.96 -5.57
C GLN A 57 2.72 5.54 -6.99
N GLN A 58 2.56 6.50 -7.89
CA GLN A 58 2.36 6.22 -9.32
C GLN A 58 3.69 6.29 -10.09
N SER A 59 4.43 7.38 -9.93
CA SER A 59 5.72 7.59 -10.61
C SER A 59 6.47 8.75 -9.98
N GLY A 60 7.77 8.62 -9.70
CA GLY A 60 8.59 9.74 -9.23
C GLY A 60 8.01 10.43 -7.98
N SER A 61 7.63 11.71 -8.12
CA SER A 61 6.95 12.52 -7.09
C SER A 61 5.42 12.53 -7.21
N ILE A 62 4.86 11.78 -8.15
CA ILE A 62 3.42 11.63 -8.38
C ILE A 62 2.85 10.45 -7.59
N PHE A 63 1.83 10.73 -6.80
CA PHE A 63 1.08 9.78 -5.99
C PHE A 63 -0.38 9.82 -6.39
N TRP A 64 -1.05 8.66 -6.37
CA TRP A 64 -2.51 8.62 -6.41
C TRP A 64 -3.02 8.46 -4.97
N VAL A 65 -4.10 9.18 -4.65
CA VAL A 65 -4.74 9.12 -3.33
C VAL A 65 -6.24 9.01 -3.51
N ARG A 66 -6.82 7.91 -3.04
CA ARG A 66 -8.26 7.67 -3.09
C ARG A 66 -8.92 8.36 -1.91
N VAL A 67 -9.89 9.24 -2.19
CA VAL A 67 -10.67 9.96 -1.18
C VAL A 67 -12.15 9.60 -1.27
N ALA A 68 -12.81 9.51 -0.12
CA ALA A 68 -14.27 9.50 0.00
C ALA A 68 -14.77 10.93 0.15
N THR A 69 -15.68 11.32 -0.73
CA THR A 69 -16.38 12.60 -0.76
C THR A 69 -17.89 12.36 -0.67
N ASP A 70 -18.69 13.41 -0.47
CA ASP A 70 -20.16 13.32 -0.48
C ASP A 70 -20.72 12.82 -1.83
N ARG A 71 -19.95 12.98 -2.92
CA ARG A 71 -20.34 12.55 -4.28
C ARG A 71 -19.86 11.13 -4.62
N GLY A 72 -19.14 10.48 -3.71
CA GLY A 72 -18.56 9.15 -3.94
C GLY A 72 -17.04 9.13 -3.77
N ARG A 73 -16.39 8.14 -4.39
CA ARG A 73 -14.94 7.94 -4.30
C ARG A 73 -14.25 8.56 -5.52
N VAL A 74 -13.14 9.26 -5.29
CA VAL A 74 -12.34 9.92 -6.33
C VAL A 74 -10.87 9.57 -6.11
N ASP A 75 -10.13 9.32 -7.19
CA ASP A 75 -8.68 9.12 -7.14
C ASP A 75 -7.98 10.43 -7.52
N LEU A 76 -7.30 11.07 -6.58
CA LEU A 76 -6.55 12.31 -6.81
C LEU A 76 -5.14 11.99 -7.24
N LEU A 77 -4.62 12.69 -8.25
CA LEU A 77 -3.21 12.66 -8.63
C LEU A 77 -2.50 13.85 -7.99
N ILE A 78 -1.45 13.57 -7.23
CA ILE A 78 -0.76 14.57 -6.41
C ILE A 78 0.73 14.56 -6.74
N ASP A 79 1.23 15.72 -7.14
CA ASP A 79 2.65 15.98 -7.28
C ASP A 79 3.20 16.50 -5.94
N THR A 80 4.08 15.72 -5.33
CA THR A 80 4.64 16.00 -3.99
C THR A 80 5.82 16.96 -4.00
N ASP A 81 6.47 17.18 -5.15
CA ASP A 81 7.51 18.22 -5.29
C ASP A 81 6.86 19.60 -5.33
N SER A 82 5.80 19.73 -6.12
CA SER A 82 4.96 20.93 -6.26
C SER A 82 4.01 21.12 -5.09
N GLY A 83 3.64 20.02 -4.41
CA GLY A 83 2.65 20.00 -3.33
C GLY A 83 1.23 20.30 -3.82
N ARG A 84 0.86 19.85 -5.02
CA ARG A 84 -0.43 20.18 -5.67
C ARG A 84 -1.14 18.95 -6.20
N ILE A 85 -2.47 19.01 -6.23
CA ILE A 85 -3.30 18.08 -7.00
C ILE A 85 -3.17 18.46 -8.48
N ILE A 86 -2.71 17.54 -9.30
CA ILE A 86 -2.48 17.71 -10.74
C ILE A 86 -3.57 17.04 -11.60
N GLY A 87 -4.46 16.27 -11.00
CA GLY A 87 -5.57 15.63 -11.68
C GLY A 87 -6.49 14.84 -10.75
N GLU A 88 -7.62 14.40 -11.29
CA GLU A 88 -8.62 13.54 -10.64
C GLU A 88 -9.02 12.44 -11.63
N ARG A 89 -9.24 11.21 -11.14
CA ARG A 89 -9.62 10.03 -11.91
C ARG A 89 -10.80 9.30 -11.25
#